data_AF-A0A804P6F5-F1
#
_entry.id   AF-A0A804P6F5-F1
#
_cell.length_a   1.000
_cell.length_b   1.000
_cell.length_c   1.000
_cell.angle_alpha   90.00
_cell.angle_beta   90.00
_cell.angle_gamma   90.00
#
_symmetry.space_group_name_H-M   'P 1'
#
loop_
_entity.id
_entity.type
_entity.pdbx_description
1 polymer ?
#
loop_
_entity_poly.entity_id
_entity_poly.type
_entity_poly.pdbx_seq_one_letter_code
_entity_poly.pdbx_strand_id
1 'polypeptide(L)'
;MDTLTFGARRFLRHLTDLGYKKSPVTEFDVSKVLEELGLTMDQFIDLCILSGCDYCENIRGIGGQRALKLIRQHGCIEEVLQNLNQTRFSVPEDWPYQEVRTLFKEPNVCAGIPDFTWTSPDPEGLMDFLSTENSFSPDRVTKALEKIKVARDRYSPGRMKHLTPVASLRGSHTEKEPQCILGSPGQTLKVMSSPQLLWFMRRLTEAVAAATFLDDGNRYPAFTSLGGYGQVAVAAAT
;
A
#
# COMPACT_ATOMS: atom_id res chain seq x y z
N MET A 1 -1.62 1.33 3.30
CA MET A 1 -2.86 0.62 2.88
C MET A 1 -3.90 1.63 2.42
N ASP A 2 -3.97 2.80 3.06
CA ASP A 2 -4.34 4.10 2.46
C ASP A 2 -4.13 4.27 0.94
N THR A 3 -3.11 3.66 0.34
CA THR A 3 -2.95 3.66 -1.13
C THR A 3 -4.21 3.18 -1.88
N LEU A 4 -4.97 2.24 -1.29
CA LEU A 4 -6.24 1.77 -1.84
C LEU A 4 -7.31 2.86 -1.79
N THR A 5 -7.36 3.70 -0.74
CA THR A 5 -8.36 4.76 -0.59
C THR A 5 -8.11 5.95 -1.51
N PHE A 6 -6.87 6.15 -1.96
CA PHE A 6 -6.52 7.11 -3.04
C PHE A 6 -6.90 6.62 -4.45
N GLY A 7 -7.54 5.46 -4.58
CA GLY A 7 -8.05 4.96 -5.87
C GLY A 7 -7.00 4.20 -6.71
N ALA A 8 -5.91 3.73 -6.11
CA ALA A 8 -4.95 2.89 -6.81
C ALA A 8 -5.61 1.58 -7.27
N ARG A 9 -5.65 1.32 -8.59
CA ARG A 9 -6.32 0.12 -9.14
C ARG A 9 -5.79 -1.20 -8.57
N ARG A 10 -4.48 -1.27 -8.37
CA ARG A 10 -3.77 -2.43 -7.81
C ARG A 10 -2.76 -1.96 -6.78
N PHE A 11 -2.64 -2.72 -5.70
CA PHE A 11 -1.68 -2.47 -4.63
C PHE A 11 -0.89 -3.74 -4.33
N LEU A 12 0.44 -3.64 -4.36
CA LEU A 12 1.35 -4.74 -4.06
C LEU A 12 1.97 -4.55 -2.68
N ARG A 13 1.89 -5.58 -1.84
CA ARG A 13 2.48 -5.60 -0.50
C ARG A 13 3.62 -6.63 -0.44
N HIS A 14 4.61 -6.33 0.40
CA HIS A 14 5.83 -7.15 0.61
C HIS A 14 6.76 -7.24 -0.60
N LEU A 15 6.69 -6.27 -1.53
CA LEU A 15 7.58 -6.25 -2.70
C LEU A 15 9.04 -5.99 -2.31
N THR A 16 9.26 -5.08 -1.35
CA THR A 16 10.58 -4.69 -0.86
C THR A 16 11.05 -5.52 0.34
N ASP A 17 10.24 -6.47 0.80
CA ASP A 17 10.57 -7.28 1.96
C ASP A 17 11.68 -8.28 1.63
N LEU A 18 12.82 -8.12 2.29
CA LEU A 18 13.96 -9.05 2.16
C LEU A 18 13.61 -10.47 2.66
N GLY A 19 12.53 -10.58 3.44
CA GLY A 19 11.94 -11.81 3.94
C GLY A 19 10.89 -12.44 3.01
N TYR A 20 11.02 -12.34 1.68
CA TYR A 20 10.04 -12.87 0.70
C TYR A 20 9.64 -14.35 0.92
N LYS A 21 10.50 -15.16 1.56
CA LYS A 21 10.19 -16.55 1.95
C LYS A 21 9.18 -16.65 3.10
N LYS A 22 9.11 -15.63 3.96
CA LYS A 22 8.22 -15.57 5.13
C LYS A 22 6.91 -14.85 4.83
N SER A 23 6.92 -13.92 3.88
CA SER A 23 5.74 -13.16 3.49
C SER A 23 5.73 -13.01 1.96
N PRO A 24 4.89 -13.80 1.25
CA PRO A 24 4.82 -13.70 -0.20
C PRO A 24 4.26 -12.34 -0.61
N VAL A 25 4.64 -11.91 -1.81
CA VAL A 25 4.09 -10.71 -2.44
C VAL A 25 2.58 -10.90 -2.57
N THR A 26 1.83 -9.95 -2.04
CA THR A 26 0.36 -9.97 -2.05
C THR A 26 -0.15 -8.84 -2.93
N GLU A 27 -1.04 -9.16 -3.85
CA GLU A 27 -1.71 -8.19 -4.71
C GLU A 27 -3.15 -7.97 -4.24
N PHE A 28 -3.55 -6.70 -4.18
CA PHE A 28 -4.91 -6.28 -3.90
C PHE A 28 -5.45 -5.54 -5.12
N ASP A 29 -6.61 -5.98 -5.60
CA ASP A 29 -7.35 -5.34 -6.69
C ASP A 29 -8.54 -4.60 -6.07
N VAL A 30 -8.58 -3.27 -6.21
CA VAL A 30 -9.63 -2.44 -5.59
C VAL A 30 -11.01 -2.85 -6.07
N SER A 31 -11.17 -3.19 -7.35
CA SER A 31 -12.48 -3.57 -7.88
C SER A 31 -13.04 -4.81 -7.19
N LYS A 32 -12.19 -5.81 -6.95
CA LYS A 32 -12.58 -7.04 -6.24
C LYS A 32 -12.87 -6.79 -4.77
N VAL A 33 -12.08 -5.93 -4.13
CA VAL A 33 -12.30 -5.54 -2.72
C VAL A 33 -13.66 -4.86 -2.56
N LEU A 34 -13.98 -3.90 -3.44
CA LEU A 34 -15.26 -3.19 -3.40
C LEU A 34 -16.44 -4.14 -3.66
N GLU A 35 -16.30 -5.07 -4.61
CA GLU A 35 -17.31 -6.09 -4.91
C GLU A 35 -17.56 -7.03 -3.73
N GLU A 36 -16.52 -7.58 -3.13
CA GLU A 36 -16.63 -8.48 -1.96
C GLU A 36 -17.19 -7.78 -0.73
N LEU A 37 -16.89 -6.49 -0.56
CA LEU A 37 -17.44 -5.67 0.52
C LEU A 37 -18.84 -5.16 0.23
N GLY A 38 -19.28 -5.17 -1.03
CA GLY A 38 -20.55 -4.59 -1.47
C GLY A 38 -20.61 -3.08 -1.20
N LEU A 39 -19.50 -2.38 -1.40
CA LEU A 39 -19.37 -0.94 -1.13
C LEU A 39 -18.97 -0.18 -2.38
N THR A 40 -19.40 1.07 -2.46
CA THR A 40 -18.86 2.05 -3.41
C THR A 40 -17.50 2.56 -2.93
N MET A 41 -16.74 3.20 -3.83
CA MET A 41 -15.45 3.81 -3.47
C MET A 41 -15.63 4.88 -2.37
N ASP A 42 -16.68 5.68 -2.44
CA ASP A 42 -16.99 6.70 -1.44
C ASP A 42 -17.28 6.10 -0.07
N GLN A 43 -18.08 5.03 -0.03
CA GLN A 43 -18.35 4.27 1.19
C GLN A 43 -17.10 3.59 1.74
N PHE A 44 -16.20 3.15 0.87
CA PHE A 44 -14.94 2.54 1.27
C PHE A 44 -14.00 3.57 1.91
N ILE A 45 -13.93 4.80 1.38
CA ILE A 45 -13.20 5.90 2.00
C ILE A 45 -13.77 6.19 3.39
N ASP A 46 -15.09 6.30 3.50
CA ASP A 46 -15.79 6.54 4.76
C ASP A 46 -15.55 5.43 5.80
N LEU A 47 -15.55 4.18 5.34
CA LEU A 47 -15.18 3.02 6.14
C LEU A 47 -13.76 3.14 6.69
N CYS A 48 -12.80 3.51 5.85
CA CYS A 48 -11.39 3.64 6.26
C CYS A 48 -11.20 4.76 7.28
N ILE A 49 -11.85 5.92 7.08
CA ILE A 49 -11.84 7.03 8.04
C ILE A 49 -12.42 6.59 9.38
N LEU A 50 -13.59 5.93 9.40
CA LEU A 50 -14.21 5.42 10.62
C LEU A 50 -13.41 4.31 11.30
N SER A 51 -12.69 3.48 10.53
CA SER A 51 -11.87 2.41 11.07
C SER A 51 -10.58 2.91 11.73
N GLY A 52 -10.21 4.16 11.45
CA GLY A 52 -8.93 4.78 11.80
C GLY A 52 -8.07 4.99 10.55
N CYS A 53 -7.64 6.23 10.34
CA CYS A 53 -6.67 6.59 9.31
C CYS A 53 -5.65 7.57 9.91
N ASP A 54 -4.54 7.80 9.21
CA ASP A 54 -3.43 8.60 9.73
C ASP A 54 -3.71 10.13 9.70
N TYR A 55 -4.82 10.57 9.09
CA TYR A 55 -5.12 11.98 8.85
C TYR A 55 -6.11 12.58 9.85
N CYS A 56 -6.77 11.77 10.68
CA CYS A 56 -7.69 12.25 11.72
C CYS A 56 -7.77 11.26 12.88
N GLU A 57 -8.23 11.74 14.04
CA GLU A 57 -8.47 10.87 15.19
C GLU A 57 -9.57 9.83 14.88
N ASN A 58 -9.51 8.69 15.59
CA ASN A 58 -10.53 7.65 15.51
C ASN A 58 -11.58 7.81 16.62
N ILE A 59 -12.79 7.30 16.36
CA ILE A 59 -13.84 7.24 17.38
C ILE A 59 -13.60 6.00 18.25
N ARG A 60 -13.30 6.21 19.54
CA ARG A 60 -13.03 5.12 20.48
C ARG A 60 -14.16 4.09 20.49
N GLY A 61 -13.81 2.82 20.31
CA GLY A 61 -14.77 1.72 20.27
C GLY A 61 -15.40 1.45 18.89
N ILE A 62 -15.03 2.21 17.87
CA ILE A 62 -15.32 1.92 16.47
C ILE A 62 -14.02 1.48 15.80
N GLY A 63 -13.94 0.19 15.46
CA GLY A 63 -12.87 -0.38 14.62
C GLY A 63 -13.44 -0.95 13.32
N GLY A 64 -12.60 -1.53 12.47
CA GLY A 64 -12.96 -1.94 11.10
C GLY A 64 -14.27 -2.75 10.97
N GLN A 65 -14.48 -3.76 11.83
CA GLN A 65 -15.71 -4.57 11.80
C GLN A 65 -16.98 -3.76 12.11
N ARG A 66 -16.90 -2.87 13.11
CA ARG A 66 -18.04 -2.05 13.53
C ARG A 66 -18.29 -0.92 12.53
N ALA A 67 -17.21 -0.32 12.02
CA ALA A 67 -17.26 0.65 10.94
C ALA A 67 -17.94 0.08 9.69
N LEU A 68 -17.58 -1.14 9.27
CA LEU A 68 -18.24 -1.80 8.12
C LEU A 68 -19.74 -1.96 8.33
N LYS A 69 -20.14 -2.41 9.54
CA LYS A 69 -21.56 -2.58 9.86
C LYS A 69 -22.30 -1.24 9.79
N LEU A 70 -21.72 -0.18 10.36
CA LEU A 70 -22.30 1.16 10.36
C LEU A 70 -22.43 1.72 8.95
N ILE A 71 -21.39 1.62 8.12
CA ILE A 71 -21.42 2.07 6.72
C ILE A 71 -22.43 1.28 5.88
N ARG A 72 -22.55 -0.04 6.08
CA ARG A 72 -23.58 -0.82 5.39
C ARG A 72 -25.01 -0.45 5.79
N GLN A 73 -25.20 0.05 7.02
CA GLN A 73 -26.51 0.43 7.54
C GLN A 73 -26.91 1.86 7.15
N HIS A 74 -25.95 2.79 7.21
CA HIS A 74 -26.20 4.23 7.12
C HIS A 74 -25.66 4.87 5.83
N GLY A 75 -24.76 4.19 5.12
CA GLY A 75 -24.26 4.62 3.82
C GLY A 75 -23.13 5.65 3.86
N CYS A 76 -23.11 6.61 4.80
CA CYS A 76 -22.04 7.61 4.91
C CYS A 76 -21.77 8.00 6.38
N ILE A 77 -20.64 8.67 6.62
CA ILE A 77 -20.24 9.10 7.98
C ILE A 77 -21.30 10.02 8.62
N GLU A 78 -21.88 10.95 7.85
CA GLU A 78 -22.90 11.89 8.32
C GLU A 78 -24.08 11.16 8.97
N GLU A 79 -24.64 10.17 8.27
CA GLU A 79 -25.75 9.36 8.74
C GLU A 79 -25.34 8.46 9.92
N VAL A 80 -24.10 7.98 9.94
CA VAL A 80 -23.56 7.22 11.08
C VAL A 80 -23.51 8.09 12.32
N LEU A 81 -23.05 9.34 12.23
CA LEU A 81 -22.94 10.26 13.36
C LEU A 81 -24.31 10.67 13.91
N GLN A 82 -25.30 10.87 13.04
CA GLN A 82 -26.68 11.18 13.44
C GLN A 82 -27.36 10.04 14.21
N ASN A 83 -27.07 8.79 13.81
CA ASN A 83 -27.64 7.60 14.43
C ASN A 83 -26.74 6.99 15.52
N LEU A 84 -25.60 7.63 15.81
CA LEU A 84 -24.64 7.14 16.80
C LEU A 84 -25.17 7.39 18.21
N ASN A 85 -25.05 6.40 19.08
CA ASN A 85 -25.37 6.60 20.49
C ASN A 85 -24.25 7.41 21.18
N GLN A 86 -24.47 8.72 21.30
CA GLN A 86 -23.54 9.69 21.90
C GLN A 86 -23.19 9.40 23.36
N THR A 87 -24.01 8.64 24.09
CA THR A 87 -23.69 8.24 25.47
C THR A 87 -22.59 7.17 25.54
N ARG A 88 -22.40 6.41 24.45
CA ARG A 88 -21.45 5.30 24.37
C ARG A 88 -20.20 5.66 23.57
N PHE A 89 -20.32 6.56 22.59
CA PHE A 89 -19.24 6.95 21.70
C PHE A 89 -18.98 8.44 21.83
N SER A 90 -17.74 8.79 22.20
CA SER A 90 -17.26 10.16 22.24
C SER A 90 -16.73 10.51 20.85
N VAL A 91 -17.46 11.37 20.13
CA VAL A 91 -17.00 11.93 18.86
C VAL A 91 -16.28 13.24 19.17
N PRO A 92 -15.06 13.48 18.66
CA PRO A 92 -14.40 14.78 18.79
C PRO A 92 -15.28 15.90 18.20
N GLU A 93 -15.40 17.04 18.88
CA GLU A 93 -16.25 18.16 18.41
C GLU A 93 -15.78 18.69 17.04
N ASP A 94 -14.47 18.84 16.86
CA ASP A 94 -13.86 19.34 15.62
C ASP A 94 -13.27 18.17 14.79
N TRP A 95 -14.03 17.10 14.56
CA TRP A 95 -13.53 15.94 13.82
C TRP A 95 -13.47 16.23 12.30
N PRO A 96 -12.27 16.32 11.67
CA PRO A 96 -12.10 16.83 10.32
C PRO A 96 -12.30 15.75 9.24
N TYR A 97 -13.33 14.93 9.37
CA TYR A 97 -13.54 13.79 8.47
C TYR A 97 -13.87 14.23 7.03
N GLN A 98 -14.44 15.43 6.86
CA GLN A 98 -14.79 15.98 5.55
C GLN A 98 -13.55 16.43 4.76
N GLU A 99 -12.61 17.08 5.44
CA GLU A 99 -11.32 17.46 4.86
C GLU A 99 -10.52 16.22 4.48
N VAL A 100 -10.51 15.21 5.35
CA VAL A 100 -9.83 13.92 5.06
C VAL A 100 -10.48 13.18 3.90
N ARG A 101 -11.82 13.16 3.82
CA ARG A 101 -12.53 12.58 2.67
C ARG A 101 -12.14 13.29 1.37
N THR A 102 -12.05 14.62 1.41
CA THR A 102 -11.61 15.43 0.26
C THR A 102 -10.18 15.10 -0.12
N LEU A 103 -9.26 14.98 0.86
CA LEU A 103 -7.88 14.57 0.63
C LEU A 103 -7.77 13.21 -0.08
N PHE A 104 -8.60 12.23 0.29
CA PHE A 104 -8.61 10.92 -0.38
C PHE A 104 -9.17 10.97 -1.80
N LYS A 105 -10.19 11.80 -2.06
CA LYS A 105 -10.83 11.94 -3.37
C LYS A 105 -10.01 12.77 -4.35
N GLU A 106 -9.39 13.83 -3.84
CA GLU A 106 -8.66 14.84 -4.61
C GLU A 106 -7.25 15.01 -4.05
N PRO A 107 -6.42 13.94 -4.04
CA PRO A 107 -5.06 14.05 -3.55
C PRO A 107 -4.24 14.95 -4.48
N ASN A 108 -3.35 15.75 -3.88
CA ASN A 108 -2.39 16.52 -4.65
C ASN A 108 -1.33 15.58 -5.26
N VAL A 109 -1.53 15.22 -6.53
CA VAL A 109 -0.67 14.29 -7.26
C VAL A 109 0.00 14.96 -8.46
N CYS A 110 1.21 14.53 -8.79
CA CYS A 110 1.90 14.97 -9.99
C CYS A 110 1.23 14.36 -11.24
N ALA A 111 0.49 15.17 -12.00
CA ALA A 111 -0.15 14.74 -13.24
C ALA A 111 0.82 14.65 -14.42
N GLY A 112 1.86 15.49 -14.43
CA GLY A 112 2.91 15.51 -15.46
C GLY A 112 4.03 14.52 -15.13
N ILE A 113 3.72 13.22 -15.11
CA ILE A 113 4.74 12.20 -14.87
C ILE A 113 5.74 12.23 -16.03
N PRO A 114 7.02 12.56 -15.79
CA PRO A 114 8.02 12.57 -16.84
C PRO A 114 8.28 11.16 -17.34
N ASP A 115 8.67 11.05 -18.61
CA ASP A 115 9.14 9.77 -19.14
C ASP A 115 10.35 9.29 -18.33
N PHE A 116 10.22 8.08 -17.79
CA PHE A 116 11.22 7.49 -16.94
C PHE A 116 11.95 6.38 -17.68
N THR A 117 13.28 6.48 -17.73
CA THR A 117 14.15 5.48 -18.36
C THR A 117 15.18 4.96 -17.36
N TRP A 118 15.29 3.63 -17.27
CA TRP A 118 16.37 3.01 -16.52
C TRP A 118 17.71 3.19 -17.23
N THR A 119 18.64 3.90 -16.61
CA THR A 119 20.02 4.09 -17.10
C THR A 119 20.99 3.13 -16.42
N SER A 120 22.21 3.06 -16.95
CA SER A 120 23.28 2.30 -16.31
C SER A 120 23.74 3.00 -15.03
N PRO A 121 23.97 2.27 -13.92
CA PRO A 121 24.49 2.88 -12.71
C PRO A 121 25.91 3.41 -12.94
N ASP A 122 26.25 4.56 -12.33
CA ASP A 122 27.60 5.08 -12.26
C ASP A 122 28.41 4.33 -11.18
N PRO A 123 29.37 3.46 -11.56
CA PRO A 123 30.10 2.66 -10.58
C PRO A 123 31.05 3.48 -9.71
N GLU A 124 31.66 4.53 -10.28
CA GLU A 124 32.65 5.35 -9.57
C GLU A 124 31.93 6.22 -8.54
N GLY A 125 30.89 6.95 -8.96
CA GLY A 125 30.07 7.76 -8.05
C GLY A 125 29.42 6.93 -6.93
N LEU A 126 28.91 5.72 -7.23
CA LEU A 126 28.35 4.84 -6.20
C LEU A 126 29.40 4.31 -5.22
N MET A 127 30.63 4.06 -5.68
CA MET A 127 31.72 3.62 -4.80
C MET A 127 32.15 4.74 -3.87
N ASP A 128 32.32 5.95 -4.39
CA ASP A 128 32.69 7.12 -3.60
C ASP A 128 31.60 7.44 -2.57
N PHE A 129 30.33 7.53 -2.98
CA PHE A 129 29.23 7.83 -2.07
C PHE A 129 29.05 6.75 -1.01
N LEU A 130 28.96 5.47 -1.38
CA LEU A 130 28.66 4.41 -0.42
C LEU A 130 29.86 4.04 0.45
N SER A 131 31.06 3.90 -0.14
CA SER A 131 32.24 3.47 0.61
C SER A 131 33.01 4.62 1.24
N THR A 132 33.30 5.68 0.50
CA THR A 132 34.13 6.78 1.01
C THR A 132 33.34 7.69 1.95
N GLU A 133 32.11 8.08 1.60
CA GLU A 133 31.30 9.00 2.42
C GLU A 133 30.48 8.27 3.50
N ASN A 134 29.85 7.14 3.14
CA ASN A 134 28.93 6.43 4.03
C ASN A 134 29.56 5.18 4.69
N SER A 135 30.86 4.94 4.52
CA SER A 135 31.63 3.87 5.19
C SER A 135 31.09 2.45 4.97
N PHE A 136 30.40 2.18 3.86
CA PHE A 136 30.05 0.81 3.47
C PHE A 136 31.28 0.04 2.98
N SER A 137 31.32 -1.27 3.24
CA SER A 137 32.40 -2.13 2.76
C SER A 137 32.53 -2.08 1.22
N PRO A 138 33.70 -1.71 0.68
CA PRO A 138 33.90 -1.58 -0.77
C PRO A 138 33.64 -2.90 -1.49
N ASP A 139 34.06 -4.02 -0.91
CA ASP A 139 33.79 -5.36 -1.46
C ASP A 139 32.29 -5.67 -1.56
N ARG A 140 31.46 -5.16 -0.64
CA ARG A 140 30.01 -5.35 -0.69
C ARG A 140 29.38 -4.51 -1.79
N VAL A 141 29.85 -3.27 -1.96
CA VAL A 141 29.38 -2.34 -3.00
C VAL A 141 29.72 -2.88 -4.38
N THR A 142 30.96 -3.31 -4.61
CA THR A 142 31.40 -3.92 -5.88
C THR A 142 30.54 -5.14 -6.24
N LYS A 143 30.30 -6.05 -5.29
CA LYS A 143 29.45 -7.23 -5.51
C LYS A 143 28.00 -6.86 -5.82
N ALA A 144 27.47 -5.79 -5.23
CA ALA A 144 26.13 -5.31 -5.52
C ALA A 144 26.04 -4.73 -6.94
N LEU A 145 27.03 -3.94 -7.35
CA LEU A 145 27.14 -3.37 -8.70
C LEU A 145 27.19 -4.48 -9.78
N GLU A 146 27.96 -5.54 -9.55
CA GLU A 146 28.00 -6.70 -10.44
C GLU A 146 26.61 -7.37 -10.57
N LYS A 147 25.89 -7.56 -9.46
CA LYS A 147 24.53 -8.12 -9.48
C LYS A 147 23.56 -7.24 -10.27
N ILE A 148 23.64 -5.92 -10.12
CA ILE A 148 22.80 -4.98 -10.85
C ILE A 148 23.09 -5.06 -12.36
N LYS A 149 24.36 -5.09 -12.76
CA LYS A 149 24.76 -5.24 -14.17
C LYS A 149 24.19 -6.54 -14.77
N VAL A 150 24.38 -7.67 -14.07
CA VAL A 150 23.85 -8.97 -14.51
C VAL A 150 22.32 -8.97 -14.60
N ALA A 151 21.62 -8.36 -13.64
CA ALA A 151 20.16 -8.27 -13.66
C ALA A 151 19.67 -7.43 -14.84
N ARG A 152 20.26 -6.27 -15.08
CA ARG A 152 19.93 -5.40 -16.22
C ARG A 152 20.11 -6.13 -17.55
N ASP A 153 21.24 -6.82 -17.74
CA ASP A 153 21.53 -7.50 -19.01
C ASP A 153 20.56 -8.66 -19.28
N ARG A 154 20.01 -9.29 -18.22
CA ARG A 154 18.96 -10.32 -18.33
C ARG A 154 17.60 -9.75 -18.74
N TYR A 155 17.26 -8.55 -18.30
CA TYR A 155 15.94 -7.93 -18.52
C TYR A 155 15.96 -6.78 -19.54
N SER A 156 17.04 -6.66 -20.32
CA SER A 156 17.16 -5.65 -21.38
C SER A 156 16.05 -5.79 -22.43
N PRO A 157 15.48 -4.67 -22.93
CA PRO A 157 14.47 -4.69 -23.98
C PRO A 157 15.08 -5.30 -25.26
N GLY A 158 14.70 -6.53 -25.58
CA GLY A 158 15.31 -7.35 -26.63
C GLY A 158 15.67 -8.77 -26.19
N ARG A 159 15.87 -8.98 -24.87
CA ARG A 159 16.07 -10.31 -24.26
C ARG A 159 14.93 -10.72 -23.31
N MET A 160 13.85 -9.96 -23.31
CA MET A 160 12.65 -10.28 -22.57
C MET A 160 12.00 -11.52 -23.19
N LYS A 161 12.32 -12.71 -22.67
CA LYS A 161 11.51 -13.90 -22.90
C LYS A 161 10.10 -13.52 -22.43
N HIS A 162 9.14 -13.50 -23.35
CA HIS A 162 7.76 -13.05 -23.11
C HIS A 162 7.32 -13.37 -21.68
N LEU A 163 7.22 -12.34 -20.83
CA LEU A 163 6.44 -12.46 -19.60
C LEU A 163 5.00 -12.52 -20.09
N THR A 164 4.52 -13.74 -20.33
CA THR A 164 3.13 -13.97 -20.72
C THR A 164 2.25 -13.40 -19.62
N PRO A 165 1.40 -12.40 -19.92
CA PRO A 165 0.41 -11.93 -18.96
C PRO A 165 -0.46 -13.14 -18.56
N VAL A 166 -0.67 -13.36 -17.26
CA VAL A 166 -1.58 -14.39 -16.73
C VAL A 166 -3.05 -13.96 -16.91
N ALA A 167 -3.35 -13.30 -18.03
CA ALA A 167 -4.62 -12.68 -18.35
C ALA A 167 -5.04 -13.01 -19.78
N SER A 168 -5.04 -14.30 -20.14
CA SER A 168 -5.93 -14.85 -21.16
C SER A 168 -5.85 -16.37 -21.18
N LEU A 169 -6.50 -17.02 -20.20
CA LEU A 169 -6.90 -18.42 -20.30
C LEU A 169 -8.42 -18.48 -20.15
N ARG A 170 -9.15 -18.08 -21.21
CA ARG A 170 -10.48 -18.63 -21.49
C ARG A 170 -10.23 -19.93 -22.23
N GLY A 171 -10.66 -21.04 -21.63
CA GLY A 171 -10.11 -22.37 -21.92
C GLY A 171 -10.53 -23.01 -23.24
N SER A 172 -9.81 -24.09 -23.56
CA SER A 172 -10.37 -25.36 -24.05
C SER A 172 -9.32 -26.46 -23.81
N HIS A 173 -9.80 -27.66 -23.50
CA HIS A 173 -9.05 -28.81 -22.99
C HIS A 173 -7.92 -29.35 -23.90
N THR A 174 -7.04 -30.14 -23.25
CA THR A 174 -6.05 -31.13 -23.73
C THR A 174 -4.60 -30.69 -24.01
N GLU A 175 -3.75 -31.15 -23.09
CA GLU A 175 -2.34 -31.58 -23.15
C GLU A 175 -1.15 -30.59 -22.97
N LYS A 176 -0.40 -30.97 -21.91
CA LYS A 176 0.98 -30.70 -21.47
C LYS A 176 1.31 -29.31 -20.92
N GLU A 177 1.23 -29.23 -19.58
CA GLU A 177 1.70 -28.14 -18.72
C GLU A 177 3.15 -27.72 -19.04
N PRO A 178 3.43 -26.41 -19.22
CA PRO A 178 4.73 -25.86 -18.88
C PRO A 178 4.76 -25.57 -17.37
N GLN A 179 5.50 -26.39 -16.62
CA GLN A 179 5.77 -26.19 -15.20
C GLN A 179 6.55 -24.88 -14.97
N CYS A 180 5.94 -23.93 -14.27
CA CYS A 180 6.63 -22.81 -13.65
C CYS A 180 7.00 -23.20 -12.22
N ILE A 181 8.26 -23.58 -11.98
CA ILE A 181 8.75 -24.01 -10.67
C ILE A 181 9.23 -22.79 -9.88
N LEU A 182 8.30 -22.11 -9.18
CA LEU A 182 8.62 -21.28 -8.02
C LEU A 182 7.58 -21.55 -6.93
N GLY A 183 7.70 -22.71 -6.31
CA GLY A 183 6.85 -23.18 -5.21
C GLY A 183 6.55 -24.67 -5.32
N SER A 184 6.65 -25.39 -4.21
CA SER A 184 6.33 -26.82 -4.13
C SER A 184 4.87 -27.09 -4.55
N PRO A 185 4.55 -28.27 -5.13
CA PRO A 185 3.23 -28.54 -5.68
C PRO A 185 2.20 -28.70 -4.55
N GLY A 186 1.10 -27.93 -4.60
CA GLY A 186 -0.06 -28.20 -3.74
C GLY A 186 -0.92 -27.02 -3.25
N GLN A 187 -0.80 -25.81 -3.79
CA GLN A 187 -1.71 -24.71 -3.40
C GLN A 187 -2.38 -24.07 -4.62
N THR A 188 -3.61 -24.51 -4.88
CA THR A 188 -4.58 -23.89 -5.78
C THR A 188 -4.88 -22.47 -5.29
N LEU A 189 -4.89 -21.48 -6.21
CA LEU A 189 -5.43 -20.14 -5.93
C LEU A 189 -6.90 -20.28 -5.56
N LYS A 190 -7.19 -20.18 -4.25
CA LYS A 190 -8.55 -20.21 -3.71
C LYS A 190 -9.19 -18.83 -3.84
N VAL A 191 -10.37 -18.81 -4.46
CA VAL A 191 -11.32 -17.70 -4.37
C VAL A 191 -11.72 -17.50 -2.89
N MET A 192 -11.39 -16.34 -2.34
CA MET A 192 -12.31 -15.48 -1.57
C MET A 192 -13.43 -16.10 -0.73
N SER A 193 -13.24 -17.12 0.10
CA SER A 193 -14.30 -17.64 1.00
C SER A 193 -14.61 -16.65 2.14
N SER A 194 -15.82 -16.67 2.71
CA SER A 194 -16.24 -15.82 3.85
C SER A 194 -15.21 -15.70 5.02
N PRO A 195 -14.45 -16.76 5.39
CA PRO A 195 -13.33 -16.67 6.33
C PRO A 195 -12.17 -15.76 5.89
N GLN A 196 -11.95 -15.58 4.59
CA GLN A 196 -10.89 -14.72 4.04
C GLN A 196 -11.31 -13.24 4.02
N LEU A 197 -12.60 -12.93 3.90
CA LEU A 197 -13.14 -11.58 4.12
C LEU A 197 -12.95 -11.15 5.58
N LEU A 198 -13.19 -12.08 6.52
CA LEU A 198 -12.83 -11.90 7.93
C LEU A 198 -11.32 -11.75 8.13
N TRP A 199 -10.49 -12.50 7.42
CA TRP A 199 -9.03 -12.34 7.42
C TRP A 199 -8.61 -10.98 6.86
N PHE A 200 -9.20 -10.52 5.75
CA PHE A 200 -8.92 -9.23 5.13
C PHE A 200 -9.35 -8.09 6.04
N MET A 201 -10.55 -8.14 6.62
CA MET A 201 -11.01 -7.17 7.62
C MET A 201 -10.15 -7.16 8.88
N ARG A 202 -9.73 -8.34 9.36
CA ARG A 202 -8.82 -8.47 10.51
C ARG A 202 -7.42 -7.96 10.16
N ARG A 203 -6.96 -8.15 8.92
CA ARG A 203 -5.71 -7.60 8.35
C ARG A 203 -5.79 -6.11 8.01
N LEU A 204 -6.98 -5.60 7.68
CA LEU A 204 -7.25 -4.17 7.49
C LEU A 204 -7.14 -3.50 8.86
N THR A 205 -7.82 -4.08 9.85
CA THR A 205 -7.77 -3.65 11.24
C THR A 205 -6.37 -3.80 11.83
N GLU A 206 -5.64 -4.89 11.55
CA GLU A 206 -4.24 -5.09 11.98
C GLU A 206 -3.25 -4.20 11.21
N ALA A 207 -3.51 -3.86 9.94
CA ALA A 207 -2.66 -2.94 9.19
C ALA A 207 -2.87 -1.49 9.64
N VAL A 208 -4.12 -1.11 9.95
CA VAL A 208 -4.46 0.18 10.58
C VAL A 208 -3.89 0.23 12.00
N ALA A 209 -3.99 -0.84 12.79
CA ALA A 209 -3.42 -0.90 14.14
C ALA A 209 -1.89 -0.99 14.17
N ALA A 210 -1.25 -1.63 13.19
CA ALA A 210 0.21 -1.68 13.09
C ALA A 210 0.82 -0.32 12.68
N ALA A 211 0.06 0.51 11.95
CA ALA A 211 0.43 1.91 11.72
C ALA A 211 0.42 2.73 13.03
N THR A 212 -0.49 2.42 13.96
CA THR A 212 -0.53 3.07 15.28
C THR A 212 0.52 2.58 16.29
N PHE A 213 1.20 1.44 16.03
CA PHE A 213 2.15 0.81 16.97
C PHE A 213 3.63 1.08 16.64
N LEU A 214 3.92 1.81 15.57
CA LEU A 214 5.28 2.27 15.23
C LEU A 214 5.56 3.70 15.74
N ASP A 215 4.69 4.27 16.59
CA ASP A 215 4.89 5.58 17.22
C ASP A 215 4.87 5.50 18.76
N ASP A 216 5.61 4.55 19.34
CA ASP A 216 6.02 4.63 20.73
C ASP A 216 7.52 4.90 20.78
N GLY A 217 7.90 6.17 20.58
CA GLY A 217 9.21 6.64 20.99
C GLY A 217 9.94 7.62 20.08
N ASN A 218 9.32 8.74 19.70
CA ASN A 218 10.06 10.00 19.73
C ASN A 218 9.14 11.22 19.80
N ARG A 219 9.08 11.86 20.98
CA ARG A 219 8.49 13.19 21.13
C ARG A 219 9.32 14.18 20.30
N TYR A 220 8.71 14.81 19.31
CA TYR A 220 9.18 16.10 18.81
C TYR A 220 8.31 17.22 19.42
N PRO A 221 8.92 18.34 19.86
CA PRO A 221 8.22 19.38 20.60
C PRO A 221 7.34 20.23 19.70
N ALA A 222 6.34 20.83 20.33
CA ALA A 222 5.31 21.69 19.77
C ALA A 222 5.84 22.73 18.76
N PHE A 223 5.22 22.75 17.59
CA PHE A 223 5.41 23.76 16.55
C PHE A 223 4.70 25.05 16.99
N THR A 224 5.47 26.05 17.44
CA THR A 224 4.99 27.43 17.52
C THR A 224 5.36 28.15 16.22
N SER A 225 4.33 28.69 15.57
CA SER A 225 4.33 29.84 14.66
C SER A 225 5.69 30.35 14.15
N LEU A 226 5.93 30.22 12.85
CA LEU A 226 6.35 31.32 11.95
C LEU A 226 6.32 30.82 10.50
N GLY A 227 5.79 31.66 9.61
CA GLY A 227 5.50 31.32 8.23
C GLY A 227 6.74 31.04 7.36
N GLY A 228 6.49 30.36 6.24
CA GLY A 228 7.49 30.13 5.20
C GLY A 228 7.24 28.82 4.46
N TYR A 229 6.77 28.92 3.23
CA TYR A 229 6.77 27.93 2.15
C TYR A 229 7.43 26.57 2.46
N GLY A 230 6.60 25.54 2.67
CA GLY A 230 7.04 24.15 2.77
C GLY A 230 7.14 23.50 1.40
N GLN A 231 8.34 23.52 0.80
CA GLN A 231 8.74 22.56 -0.23
C GLN A 231 8.88 21.18 0.42
N VAL A 232 8.12 20.19 -0.07
CA VAL A 232 8.42 18.78 0.20
C VAL A 232 9.58 18.39 -0.71
N ALA A 233 10.78 18.33 -0.14
CA ALA A 233 11.98 17.90 -0.81
C ALA A 233 11.87 16.40 -1.18
N VAL A 234 11.64 16.12 -2.46
CA VAL A 234 11.93 14.82 -3.06
C VAL A 234 13.44 14.78 -3.29
N ALA A 235 14.16 14.05 -2.45
CA ALA A 235 15.57 13.74 -2.67
C ALA A 235 15.68 12.85 -3.91
N ALA A 236 15.91 13.48 -5.06
CA ALA A 236 16.44 12.82 -6.25
C ALA A 236 17.96 12.71 -6.05
N ALA A 237 18.47 11.48 -5.97
CA ALA A 237 19.88 11.21 -6.09
C ALA A 237 20.31 11.51 -7.53
N THR A 238 21.12 12.56 -7.70
CA THR A 238 22.06 12.73 -8.82
C THR A 238 23.19 11.74 -8.72
#